data_AF-A0A964FFL4-F1
#
_entry.id   AF-A0A964FFL4-F1
#
_cell.length_a   1.000
_cell.length_b   1.000
_cell.length_c   1.000
_cell.angle_alpha   90.00
_cell.angle_beta   90.00
_cell.angle_gamma   90.00
#
_symmetry.space_group_name_H-M   'P 1'
#
loop_
_entity.id
_entity.type
_entity.pdbx_description
1 polymer ?
#
loop_
_entity_poly.entity_id
_entity_poly.type
_entity_poly.pdbx_seq_one_letter_code
_entity_poly.pdbx_strand_id
1 'polypeptide(L)'
;MKLLLYRVLLQRRARDEGFTLPLVIGLGLVMTLLGTINLTSANEEKLNALTQNSRSDALAIAEIGVTRYRELLDKNRILAINDSTAWTGIGELCEGNIANFFEGQSNDITLAEDGLELNNDGDTTDTFIPGSYQLVSYDYVGAANFDVTSDAANNDPVSGNPATGILTVRGTTPDGQGNAQIVVDIPIRINTSDMDNLAPALWVGDDTVTSADLGTLTVNNGNIVIQDTAVTTSGSEADGCGDFATLATATGLPIISDARGIPSIQPIIDTITSAGGQVNTTVNTASEIVGSTSELPYTETWAGANFNQSVDCADIRDCRYYYNLGGQTFNNDVKADGIARVTMYIDGTLNINAPAGGINIGSNAASNYFEIYVDNGQAITINTGGNDVTIDAFIHAPESTLTINGSGTVTINGSVWVNDFINNSATVNITPDLSSISSSASDRAYKFYTTTTNRTPKPITERPSNWRTEEFN
;
A
#
# COMPACT_ATOMS: atom_id res chain seq x y z
N MET A 1 -28.25 -9.93 -113.11
CA MET A 1 -27.53 -9.10 -112.12
C MET A 1 -28.21 -8.97 -110.75
N LYS A 2 -29.55 -8.96 -110.63
CA LYS A 2 -30.24 -8.84 -109.31
C LYS A 2 -30.16 -10.09 -108.41
N LEU A 3 -29.99 -11.28 -108.97
CA LEU A 3 -29.91 -12.55 -108.22
C LEU A 3 -28.55 -12.80 -107.53
N LEU A 4 -27.47 -12.18 -108.01
CA LEU A 4 -26.13 -12.31 -107.39
C LEU A 4 -26.01 -11.42 -106.14
N LEU A 5 -26.65 -10.24 -106.14
CA LEU A 5 -26.62 -9.33 -105.00
C LEU A 5 -27.36 -9.89 -103.78
N TYR A 6 -28.48 -10.59 -104.00
CA TYR A 6 -29.26 -11.21 -102.93
C TYR A 6 -28.55 -12.39 -102.26
N ARG A 7 -27.77 -13.16 -103.05
CA ARG A 7 -26.99 -14.30 -102.55
C ARG A 7 -25.80 -13.85 -101.70
N VAL A 8 -25.16 -12.74 -102.04
CA VAL A 8 -24.06 -12.15 -101.27
C VAL A 8 -24.54 -11.52 -99.95
N LEU A 9 -25.72 -10.89 -99.94
CA LEU A 9 -26.29 -10.31 -98.71
C LEU A 9 -26.77 -11.38 -97.71
N LEU A 10 -27.33 -12.50 -98.17
CA LEU A 10 -27.71 -13.61 -97.29
C LEU A 10 -26.50 -14.40 -96.77
N GLN A 11 -25.40 -14.51 -97.54
CA GLN A 11 -24.17 -15.15 -97.07
C GLN A 11 -23.40 -14.33 -96.03
N ARG A 12 -23.57 -12.99 -95.97
CA ARG A 12 -23.01 -12.18 -94.89
C ARG A 12 -23.82 -12.28 -93.60
N ARG A 13 -25.14 -12.42 -93.67
CA ARG A 13 -26.00 -12.52 -92.48
C ARG A 13 -25.75 -13.78 -91.64
N ALA A 14 -25.45 -14.91 -92.29
CA ALA A 14 -25.15 -16.17 -91.60
C ALA A 14 -23.68 -16.30 -91.11
N ARG A 15 -22.81 -15.32 -91.40
CA ARG A 15 -21.39 -15.38 -91.02
C ARG A 15 -21.07 -14.60 -89.72
N ASP A 16 -21.98 -13.72 -89.30
CA ASP A 16 -21.79 -12.87 -88.11
C ASP A 16 -22.55 -13.37 -86.86
N GLU A 17 -23.32 -14.47 -86.95
CA GLU A 17 -24.09 -15.04 -85.83
C GLU A 17 -23.29 -16.02 -84.94
N GLY A 18 -22.03 -16.30 -85.28
CA GLY A 18 -21.17 -17.21 -84.51
C GLY A 18 -20.28 -16.54 -83.44
N PHE A 19 -20.14 -15.21 -83.45
CA PHE A 19 -19.20 -14.48 -82.59
C PHE A 19 -19.86 -13.69 -81.46
N THR A 20 -21.17 -13.46 -81.53
CA THR A 20 -21.93 -12.73 -80.50
C THR A 20 -22.05 -13.52 -79.19
N LEU A 21 -22.20 -14.85 -79.26
CA LEU A 21 -22.38 -15.68 -78.08
C LEU A 21 -21.10 -15.78 -77.21
N PRO A 22 -19.89 -16.03 -77.76
CA PRO A 22 -18.65 -15.92 -77.00
C PRO A 22 -18.37 -14.52 -76.46
N LEU A 23 -18.76 -13.47 -77.21
CA LEU A 23 -18.59 -12.08 -76.79
C LEU A 23 -19.47 -11.73 -75.58
N VAL A 24 -20.75 -12.13 -75.60
CA VAL A 24 -21.67 -11.91 -74.47
C VAL A 24 -21.26 -12.73 -73.25
N ILE A 25 -20.80 -13.97 -73.43
CA ILE A 25 -20.28 -14.79 -72.33
C ILE A 25 -19.00 -14.16 -71.77
N GLY A 26 -18.08 -13.70 -72.62
CA GLY A 26 -16.84 -13.05 -72.19
C GLY A 26 -17.11 -11.73 -71.44
N LEU A 27 -18.04 -10.92 -71.93
CA LEU A 27 -18.41 -9.65 -71.30
C LEU A 27 -19.19 -9.87 -69.99
N GLY A 28 -20.03 -10.91 -69.96
CA GLY A 28 -20.68 -11.39 -68.73
C GLY A 28 -19.66 -11.82 -67.68
N LEU A 29 -18.66 -12.63 -68.06
CA LEU A 29 -17.57 -13.06 -67.17
C LEU A 29 -16.74 -11.89 -66.63
N VAL A 30 -16.45 -10.88 -67.46
CA VAL A 30 -15.74 -9.67 -67.02
C VAL A 30 -16.58 -8.88 -66.01
N MET A 31 -17.89 -8.74 -66.25
CA MET A 31 -18.81 -8.09 -65.29
C MET A 31 -18.88 -8.86 -63.96
N THR A 32 -18.94 -10.20 -63.97
CA THR A 32 -18.90 -10.98 -62.74
C THR A 32 -17.58 -10.82 -62.00
N LEU A 33 -16.45 -10.80 -62.72
CA LEU A 33 -15.13 -10.61 -62.15
C LEU A 33 -15.02 -9.24 -61.45
N LEU A 34 -15.48 -8.17 -62.11
CA LEU A 34 -15.52 -6.83 -61.53
C LEU A 34 -16.45 -6.75 -60.32
N GLY A 35 -17.60 -7.43 -60.37
CA GLY A 35 -18.51 -7.55 -59.23
C GLY A 35 -17.87 -8.26 -58.03
N THR A 36 -17.13 -9.35 -58.27
CA THR A 36 -16.42 -10.06 -57.20
C THR A 36 -15.30 -9.23 -56.59
N ILE A 37 -14.55 -8.46 -57.39
CA ILE A 37 -13.45 -7.61 -56.90
C ILE A 37 -14.00 -6.47 -56.02
N ASN A 38 -15.10 -5.83 -56.43
CA ASN A 38 -15.73 -4.79 -55.62
C ASN A 38 -16.33 -5.35 -54.31
N LEU A 39 -16.86 -6.57 -54.34
CA LEU A 39 -17.38 -7.23 -53.13
C LEU A 39 -16.25 -7.59 -52.16
N THR A 40 -15.11 -8.09 -52.66
CA THR A 40 -13.95 -8.38 -51.81
C THR A 40 -13.37 -7.11 -51.20
N SER A 41 -13.26 -6.02 -51.97
CA SER A 41 -12.78 -4.73 -51.44
C SER A 41 -13.73 -4.17 -50.37
N ALA A 42 -15.05 -4.23 -50.60
CA ALA A 42 -16.04 -3.77 -49.62
C ALA A 42 -16.03 -4.61 -48.33
N ASN A 43 -15.77 -5.92 -48.44
CA ASN A 43 -15.63 -6.79 -47.28
C ASN A 43 -14.33 -6.50 -46.50
N GLU A 44 -13.22 -6.21 -47.19
CA GLU A 44 -11.96 -5.80 -46.56
C GLU A 44 -12.10 -4.46 -45.84
N GLU A 45 -12.76 -3.47 -46.45
CA GLU A 45 -13.04 -2.18 -45.81
C GLU A 45 -13.93 -2.34 -44.57
N LYS A 46 -14.98 -3.16 -44.66
CA LYS A 46 -15.86 -3.46 -43.51
C LYS A 46 -15.10 -4.18 -42.39
N LEU A 47 -14.23 -5.13 -42.72
CA LEU A 47 -13.43 -5.85 -41.74
C LEU A 47 -12.41 -4.93 -41.07
N ASN A 48 -11.77 -4.04 -41.84
CA ASN A 48 -10.85 -3.04 -41.30
C ASN A 48 -11.58 -2.05 -40.38
N ALA A 49 -12.76 -1.56 -40.77
CA ALA A 49 -13.56 -0.67 -39.94
C ALA A 49 -14.03 -1.35 -38.63
N LEU A 50 -14.47 -2.62 -38.72
CA LEU A 50 -14.86 -3.39 -37.54
C LEU A 50 -13.66 -3.63 -36.61
N THR A 51 -12.51 -3.98 -37.16
CA THR A 51 -11.27 -4.19 -36.40
C THR A 51 -10.81 -2.88 -35.74
N GLN A 52 -10.93 -1.75 -36.44
CA GLN A 52 -10.58 -0.44 -35.92
C GLN A 52 -11.50 0.00 -34.77
N ASN A 53 -12.81 -0.22 -34.91
CA ASN A 53 -13.78 0.07 -33.85
C ASN A 53 -13.52 -0.80 -32.62
N SER A 54 -13.36 -2.11 -32.81
CA SER A 54 -13.06 -3.06 -31.74
C SER A 54 -11.75 -2.71 -31.00
N ARG A 55 -10.71 -2.27 -31.72
CA ARG A 55 -9.47 -1.74 -31.10
C ARG A 55 -9.70 -0.44 -30.33
N SER A 56 -10.53 0.46 -30.86
CA SER A 56 -10.88 1.72 -30.18
C SER A 56 -11.63 1.46 -28.88
N ASP A 57 -12.55 0.50 -28.87
CA ASP A 57 -13.32 0.12 -27.68
C ASP A 57 -12.41 -0.52 -26.64
N ALA A 58 -11.55 -1.47 -27.05
CA ALA A 58 -10.55 -2.08 -26.18
C ALA A 58 -9.59 -1.04 -25.58
N LEU A 59 -9.24 0.01 -26.32
CA LEU A 59 -8.40 1.10 -25.83
C LEU A 59 -9.12 1.90 -24.74
N ALA A 60 -10.38 2.28 -24.95
CA ALA A 60 -11.17 3.00 -23.95
C ALA A 60 -11.31 2.19 -22.64
N ILE A 61 -11.51 0.86 -22.77
CA ILE A 61 -11.56 -0.05 -21.61
C ILE A 61 -10.22 -0.08 -20.87
N ALA A 62 -9.09 -0.11 -21.59
CA ALA A 62 -7.77 -0.05 -20.98
C ALA A 62 -7.53 1.28 -20.25
N GLU A 63 -8.01 2.42 -20.77
CA GLU A 63 -7.92 3.73 -20.10
C GLU A 63 -8.69 3.77 -18.77
N ILE A 64 -9.88 3.14 -18.74
CA ILE A 64 -10.65 2.96 -17.49
C ILE A 64 -9.87 2.09 -16.51
N GLY A 65 -9.27 0.98 -16.99
CA GLY A 65 -8.42 0.11 -16.19
C GLY A 65 -7.22 0.86 -15.58
N VAL A 66 -6.54 1.72 -16.36
CA VAL A 66 -5.46 2.59 -15.84
C VAL A 66 -5.95 3.48 -14.71
N THR A 67 -7.16 4.05 -14.83
CA THR A 67 -7.75 4.89 -13.78
C THR A 67 -8.02 4.08 -12.51
N ARG A 68 -8.54 2.86 -12.63
CA ARG A 68 -8.79 1.95 -11.49
C ARG A 68 -7.50 1.50 -10.80
N TYR A 69 -6.48 1.12 -11.57
CA TYR A 69 -5.18 0.78 -10.98
C TYR A 69 -4.52 1.98 -10.32
N ARG A 70 -4.66 3.19 -10.88
CA ARG A 70 -4.15 4.38 -10.23
C ARG A 70 -4.85 4.66 -8.90
N GLU A 71 -6.18 4.52 -8.85
CA GLU A 71 -6.95 4.61 -7.61
C GLU A 71 -6.47 3.55 -6.59
N LEU A 72 -6.24 2.31 -7.04
CA LEU A 72 -5.66 1.26 -6.23
C LEU A 72 -4.28 1.68 -5.68
N LEU A 73 -3.36 2.16 -6.52
CA LEU A 73 -2.01 2.58 -6.10
C LEU A 73 -2.03 3.79 -5.14
N ASP A 74 -2.97 4.73 -5.34
CA ASP A 74 -3.16 5.87 -4.45
C ASP A 74 -3.68 5.45 -3.08
N LYS A 75 -4.64 4.52 -3.03
CA LYS A 75 -5.15 3.90 -1.80
C LYS A 75 -4.08 3.02 -1.14
N ASN A 76 -3.27 2.38 -1.97
CA ASN A 76 -2.33 1.33 -1.60
C ASN A 76 -0.87 1.69 -1.95
N ARG A 77 -0.30 2.63 -1.19
CA ARG A 77 1.06 3.21 -1.39
C ARG A 77 2.26 2.27 -1.49
N ILE A 78 2.34 1.19 -0.70
CA ILE A 78 3.37 0.12 -0.86
C ILE A 78 3.34 -0.46 -2.27
N LEU A 79 2.16 -0.59 -2.90
CA LEU A 79 2.08 -1.13 -4.25
C LEU A 79 2.72 -0.16 -5.23
N ALA A 80 2.61 1.15 -4.98
CA ALA A 80 3.21 2.18 -5.81
C ALA A 80 4.75 2.15 -5.80
N ILE A 81 5.38 1.56 -4.78
CA ILE A 81 6.84 1.50 -4.63
C ILE A 81 7.43 0.08 -4.79
N ASN A 82 6.62 -0.89 -5.24
CA ASN A 82 7.07 -2.26 -5.49
C ASN A 82 6.51 -2.77 -6.81
N ASP A 83 7.29 -3.60 -7.50
CA ASP A 83 6.85 -4.26 -8.73
C ASP A 83 5.64 -5.18 -8.47
N SER A 84 4.79 -5.38 -9.47
CA SER A 84 3.60 -6.25 -9.39
C SER A 84 3.91 -7.68 -8.95
N THR A 85 5.11 -8.18 -9.25
CA THR A 85 5.59 -9.50 -8.81
C THR A 85 5.74 -9.62 -7.29
N ALA A 86 5.94 -8.50 -6.59
CA ALA A 86 6.08 -8.43 -5.14
C ALA A 86 4.75 -8.20 -4.41
N TRP A 87 3.63 -8.09 -5.13
CA TRP A 87 2.32 -7.85 -4.52
C TRP A 87 1.74 -9.13 -3.88
N THR A 88 2.25 -10.30 -4.23
CA THR A 88 1.82 -11.58 -3.67
C THR A 88 2.25 -11.72 -2.20
N GLY A 89 1.31 -11.82 -1.27
CA GLY A 89 1.56 -11.97 0.18
C GLY A 89 1.26 -10.71 1.01
N ILE A 90 0.84 -9.62 0.37
CA ILE A 90 0.29 -8.44 1.04
C ILE A 90 -1.16 -8.76 1.41
N GLY A 91 -1.40 -9.08 2.69
CA GLY A 91 -2.59 -9.82 3.13
C GLY A 91 -3.90 -9.04 3.17
N GLU A 92 -3.88 -7.72 3.37
CA GLU A 92 -5.10 -6.92 3.55
C GLU A 92 -4.89 -5.52 2.99
N LEU A 93 -5.77 -5.14 2.06
CA LEU A 93 -5.84 -3.81 1.46
C LEU A 93 -7.23 -3.22 1.66
N CYS A 94 -7.35 -1.89 1.59
CA CYS A 94 -8.60 -1.14 1.79
C CYS A 94 -9.70 -1.40 0.72
N GLU A 95 -9.45 -2.29 -0.25
CA GLU A 95 -10.39 -2.60 -1.33
C GLU A 95 -10.46 -4.12 -1.57
N GLY A 96 -11.52 -4.75 -1.05
CA GLY A 96 -11.93 -6.10 -1.44
C GLY A 96 -10.78 -7.12 -1.52
N ASN A 97 -10.96 -8.12 -2.38
CA ASN A 97 -9.91 -9.10 -2.63
C ASN A 97 -8.91 -8.53 -3.66
N ILE A 98 -7.73 -8.08 -3.22
CA ILE A 98 -6.61 -7.69 -4.10
C ILE A 98 -6.30 -8.76 -5.16
N ALA A 99 -6.68 -10.01 -4.92
CA ALA A 99 -6.54 -11.07 -5.91
C ALA A 99 -7.22 -10.75 -7.25
N ASN A 100 -8.24 -9.89 -7.27
CA ASN A 100 -8.86 -9.44 -8.51
C ASN A 100 -7.96 -8.50 -9.32
N PHE A 101 -6.98 -7.84 -8.70
CA PHE A 101 -6.09 -6.86 -9.32
C PHE A 101 -4.72 -7.43 -9.70
N PHE A 102 -4.46 -8.71 -9.44
CA PHE A 102 -3.20 -9.36 -9.83
C PHE A 102 -3.04 -9.50 -11.34
N GLU A 103 -1.79 -9.65 -11.76
CA GLU A 103 -1.46 -9.98 -13.14
C GLU A 103 -2.25 -11.22 -13.60
N GLY A 104 -2.82 -11.16 -14.81
CA GLY A 104 -3.60 -12.29 -15.32
C GLY A 104 -5.11 -12.18 -15.08
N GLN A 105 -5.55 -11.34 -14.14
CA GLN A 105 -6.94 -11.32 -13.68
C GLN A 105 -7.77 -10.30 -14.45
N SER A 106 -8.88 -10.79 -15.02
CA SER A 106 -9.82 -9.99 -15.79
C SER A 106 -10.88 -9.41 -14.87
N ASN A 107 -11.02 -8.09 -14.88
CA ASN A 107 -12.00 -7.34 -14.10
C ASN A 107 -13.05 -6.74 -15.02
N ASP A 108 -14.30 -7.15 -14.85
CA ASP A 108 -15.40 -6.64 -15.64
C ASP A 108 -15.73 -5.20 -15.23
N ILE A 109 -15.82 -4.31 -16.22
CA ILE A 109 -16.38 -2.99 -15.99
C ILE A 109 -17.89 -3.18 -15.92
N THR A 110 -18.49 -2.71 -14.84
CA THR A 110 -19.94 -2.78 -14.64
C THR A 110 -20.49 -1.37 -14.67
N LEU A 111 -21.34 -1.07 -15.65
CA LEU A 111 -22.04 0.21 -15.73
C LEU A 111 -23.52 -0.03 -15.44
N ALA A 112 -24.04 0.67 -14.44
CA ALA A 112 -25.47 0.68 -14.14
C ALA A 112 -26.13 1.80 -14.95
N GLU A 113 -27.25 1.47 -15.59
CA GLU A 113 -28.11 2.46 -16.21
C GLU A 113 -28.93 3.16 -15.11
N ASP A 114 -28.45 4.31 -14.62
CA ASP A 114 -29.16 5.11 -13.62
C ASP A 114 -30.12 6.10 -14.29
N GLY A 115 -31.21 5.57 -14.85
CA GLY A 115 -32.27 6.37 -15.50
C GLY A 115 -31.91 6.96 -16.87
N LEU A 116 -30.77 6.57 -17.44
CA LEU A 116 -30.35 6.85 -18.81
C LEU A 116 -30.21 5.52 -19.56
N GLU A 117 -30.92 5.40 -20.68
CA GLU A 117 -30.81 4.26 -21.59
C GLU A 117 -29.47 4.33 -22.34
N LEU A 118 -28.50 3.47 -21.97
CA LEU A 118 -27.15 3.47 -22.53
C LEU A 118 -27.00 2.43 -23.65
N ASN A 119 -27.75 1.34 -23.58
CA ASN A 119 -27.70 0.22 -24.54
C ASN A 119 -28.79 0.28 -25.65
N ASN A 120 -29.75 1.21 -25.53
CA ASN A 120 -30.87 1.43 -26.44
C ASN A 120 -31.81 0.21 -26.61
N ASP A 121 -32.05 -0.56 -25.55
CA ASP A 121 -32.96 -1.72 -25.53
C ASP A 121 -34.40 -1.43 -25.02
N GLY A 122 -34.65 -0.19 -24.60
CA GLY A 122 -35.93 0.30 -24.11
C GLY A 122 -36.15 0.16 -22.60
N ASP A 123 -35.13 -0.24 -21.82
CA ASP A 123 -35.13 -0.11 -20.37
C ASP A 123 -34.03 0.85 -19.87
N THR A 124 -34.04 1.16 -18.57
CA THR A 124 -33.09 2.10 -17.94
C THR A 124 -32.68 1.60 -16.56
N THR A 125 -32.67 0.28 -16.39
CA THR A 125 -32.45 -0.37 -15.08
C THR A 125 -31.55 -1.59 -15.17
N ASP A 126 -31.04 -1.88 -16.36
CA ASP A 126 -30.12 -2.97 -16.57
C ASP A 126 -28.68 -2.58 -16.14
N THR A 127 -27.84 -3.59 -16.21
CA THR A 127 -26.43 -3.47 -15.90
C THR A 127 -25.71 -4.13 -17.05
N PHE A 128 -24.87 -3.40 -17.75
CA PHE A 128 -24.15 -3.92 -18.90
C PHE A 128 -22.64 -3.93 -18.64
N ILE A 129 -21.98 -4.89 -19.26
CA ILE A 129 -20.53 -5.11 -19.16
C ILE A 129 -19.91 -4.64 -20.49
N PRO A 130 -19.43 -3.38 -20.58
CA PRO A 130 -18.75 -2.86 -21.77
C PRO A 130 -17.44 -3.57 -22.11
N GLY A 131 -16.90 -4.38 -21.19
CA GLY A 131 -15.72 -5.20 -21.40
C GLY A 131 -14.95 -5.36 -20.09
N SER A 132 -13.72 -5.87 -20.18
CA SER A 132 -12.90 -6.14 -19.01
C SER A 132 -11.49 -5.58 -19.13
N TYR A 133 -10.89 -5.24 -18.00
CA TYR A 133 -9.50 -4.80 -17.93
C TYR A 133 -8.66 -5.75 -17.08
N GLN A 134 -7.36 -5.79 -17.35
CA GLN A 134 -6.42 -6.70 -16.71
C GLN A 134 -5.05 -6.03 -16.52
N LEU A 135 -4.43 -6.25 -15.36
CA LEU A 135 -3.02 -5.91 -15.14
C LEU A 135 -2.13 -6.86 -15.96
N VAL A 136 -1.23 -6.28 -16.74
CA VAL A 136 -0.18 -7.03 -17.43
C VAL A 136 1.11 -6.97 -16.61
N SER A 137 1.51 -5.76 -16.20
CA SER A 137 2.66 -5.55 -15.32
C SER A 137 2.59 -4.17 -14.63
N TYR A 138 3.30 -4.05 -13.51
CA TYR A 138 3.65 -2.79 -12.89
C TYR A 138 5.13 -2.83 -12.48
N ASP A 139 5.95 -1.95 -13.05
CA ASP A 139 7.38 -1.87 -12.75
C ASP A 139 7.70 -0.55 -12.06
N TYR A 140 8.24 -0.59 -10.85
CA TYR A 140 8.65 0.60 -10.11
C TYR A 140 10.12 0.95 -10.41
N VAL A 141 10.33 2.12 -10.99
CA VAL A 141 11.66 2.70 -11.22
C VAL A 141 11.92 3.74 -10.13
N GLY A 142 12.66 3.33 -9.10
CA GLY A 142 12.98 4.18 -7.96
C GLY A 142 13.95 5.33 -8.25
N ALA A 143 13.81 6.43 -7.50
CA ALA A 143 14.77 7.53 -7.51
C ALA A 143 16.09 7.12 -6.83
N ALA A 144 17.23 7.56 -7.38
CA ALA A 144 18.55 7.27 -6.79
C ALA A 144 18.78 8.02 -5.47
N ASN A 145 18.11 9.16 -5.28
CA ASN A 145 18.08 9.96 -4.06
C ASN A 145 16.71 10.64 -3.96
N PHE A 146 15.97 10.46 -2.86
CA PHE A 146 14.76 11.25 -2.60
C PHE A 146 15.16 12.62 -2.03
N ASP A 147 14.68 13.71 -2.63
CA ASP A 147 14.69 15.06 -2.06
C ASP A 147 13.88 15.04 -0.75
N VAL A 148 14.48 15.64 0.27
CA VAL A 148 14.06 15.61 1.66
C VAL A 148 12.88 16.53 1.94
N THR A 149 12.56 17.48 1.04
CA THR A 149 11.70 18.63 1.38
C THR A 149 10.61 18.98 0.37
N SER A 150 10.61 18.40 -0.84
CA SER A 150 9.66 18.79 -1.89
C SER A 150 9.19 17.63 -2.77
N ASP A 151 7.89 17.35 -2.74
CA ASP A 151 7.20 16.44 -3.69
C ASP A 151 7.45 16.82 -5.15
N ALA A 152 7.56 18.13 -5.41
CA ALA A 152 7.72 18.66 -6.75
C ALA A 152 9.15 18.50 -7.30
N ALA A 153 10.14 18.36 -6.42
CA ALA A 153 11.54 18.17 -6.82
C ALA A 153 11.86 16.71 -7.17
N ASN A 154 11.16 15.74 -6.59
CA ASN A 154 11.32 14.31 -6.88
C ASN A 154 10.70 13.85 -8.19
N ASN A 155 9.88 14.71 -8.81
CA ASN A 155 9.37 14.53 -10.15
C ASN A 155 10.01 15.51 -11.15
N ASP A 156 11.11 16.18 -10.77
CA ASP A 156 11.84 17.04 -11.70
C ASP A 156 12.77 16.19 -12.57
N PRO A 157 12.50 16.03 -13.88
CA PRO A 157 13.38 15.29 -14.79
C PRO A 157 14.79 15.89 -14.87
N VAL A 158 14.99 17.14 -14.42
CA VAL A 158 16.29 17.80 -14.36
C VAL A 158 17.21 17.22 -13.25
N SER A 159 16.63 16.61 -12.22
CA SER A 159 17.37 15.99 -11.10
C SER A 159 17.97 14.61 -11.43
N GLY A 160 17.59 14.01 -12.57
CA GLY A 160 18.26 12.86 -13.15
C GLY A 160 17.72 11.47 -12.79
N ASN A 161 16.70 11.33 -11.92
CA ASN A 161 15.96 10.06 -11.77
C ASN A 161 14.62 10.22 -10.98
N PRO A 162 13.50 10.64 -11.62
CA PRO A 162 12.21 10.75 -10.93
C PRO A 162 11.61 9.38 -10.63
N ALA A 163 11.10 9.18 -9.41
CA ALA A 163 10.43 7.94 -9.03
C ALA A 163 9.17 7.73 -9.89
N THR A 164 9.13 6.66 -10.69
CA THR A 164 8.08 6.45 -11.69
C THR A 164 7.63 4.99 -11.68
N GLY A 165 6.32 4.75 -11.61
CA GLY A 165 5.72 3.44 -11.85
C GLY A 165 5.32 3.30 -13.32
N ILE A 166 5.80 2.26 -13.99
CA ILE A 166 5.41 1.94 -15.37
C ILE A 166 4.27 0.93 -15.28
N LEU A 167 3.05 1.38 -15.60
CA LEU A 167 1.84 0.55 -15.52
C LEU A 167 1.44 0.08 -16.92
N THR A 168 1.25 -1.23 -17.07
CA THR A 168 0.76 -1.86 -18.30
C THR A 168 -0.61 -2.50 -18.07
N VAL A 169 -1.62 -2.00 -18.76
CA VAL A 169 -3.02 -2.46 -18.64
C VAL A 169 -3.52 -2.95 -19.99
N ARG A 170 -4.22 -4.09 -19.98
CA ARG A 170 -4.94 -4.61 -21.15
C ARG A 170 -6.43 -4.39 -21.00
N GLY A 171 -7.07 -3.90 -22.05
CA GLY A 171 -8.52 -3.86 -22.20
C GLY A 171 -8.99 -4.90 -23.21
N THR A 172 -10.10 -5.55 -22.90
CA THR A 172 -10.73 -6.60 -23.70
C THR A 172 -12.20 -6.25 -23.94
N THR A 173 -12.66 -6.28 -25.19
CA THR A 173 -14.07 -6.06 -25.53
C THR A 173 -14.96 -7.20 -25.04
N PRO A 174 -16.30 -7.01 -24.93
CA PRO A 174 -17.22 -8.01 -24.37
C PRO A 174 -17.24 -9.34 -25.13
N ASP A 175 -16.94 -9.29 -26.43
CA ASP A 175 -16.87 -10.46 -27.30
C ASP A 175 -15.52 -11.19 -27.26
N GLY A 176 -14.54 -10.66 -26.50
CA GLY A 176 -13.19 -11.19 -26.38
C GLY A 176 -12.32 -11.05 -27.63
N GLN A 177 -12.82 -10.38 -28.68
CA GLN A 177 -12.14 -10.27 -29.99
C GLN A 177 -11.21 -9.06 -30.07
N GLY A 178 -11.57 -7.96 -29.41
CA GLY A 178 -10.80 -6.73 -29.34
C GLY A 178 -9.90 -6.72 -28.13
N ASN A 179 -8.60 -6.64 -28.36
CA ASN A 179 -7.61 -6.49 -27.29
C ASN A 179 -6.74 -5.27 -27.60
N ALA A 180 -6.52 -4.44 -26.59
CA ALA A 180 -5.56 -3.33 -26.65
C ALA A 180 -4.77 -3.26 -25.35
N GLN A 181 -3.48 -2.93 -25.45
CA GLN A 181 -2.60 -2.76 -24.31
C GLN A 181 -2.09 -1.32 -24.29
N ILE A 182 -2.21 -0.68 -23.14
CA ILE A 182 -1.69 0.66 -22.88
C ILE A 182 -0.57 0.54 -21.86
N VAL A 183 0.54 1.19 -22.13
CA VAL A 183 1.58 1.46 -21.15
C VAL A 183 1.56 2.95 -20.81
N VAL A 184 1.55 3.25 -19.52
CA VAL A 184 1.61 4.60 -18.99
C VAL A 184 2.70 4.72 -17.95
N ASP A 185 3.33 5.89 -17.90
CA ASP A 185 4.30 6.22 -16.87
C ASP A 185 3.56 7.05 -15.80
N ILE A 186 3.47 6.52 -14.58
CA ILE A 186 2.82 7.13 -13.43
C ILE A 186 3.89 7.73 -12.53
N PRO A 187 4.05 9.07 -12.48
CA PRO A 187 5.01 9.66 -11.58
C PRO A 187 4.59 9.48 -10.12
N ILE A 188 5.54 9.08 -9.27
CA ILE A 188 5.34 8.81 -7.85
C ILE A 188 5.89 9.97 -7.02
N ARG A 189 5.00 10.75 -6.42
CA ARG A 189 5.28 11.81 -5.46
C ARG A 189 5.49 11.24 -4.07
N ILE A 190 6.69 10.75 -3.80
CA ILE A 190 7.12 10.44 -2.45
C ILE A 190 8.35 11.30 -2.13
N ASN A 191 8.30 12.05 -1.04
CA ASN A 191 9.48 12.72 -0.50
C ASN A 191 9.98 12.01 0.76
N THR A 192 11.22 12.28 1.19
CA THR A 192 11.81 11.63 2.37
C THR A 192 11.06 11.98 3.66
N SER A 193 10.45 13.17 3.73
CA SER A 193 9.55 13.56 4.81
C SER A 193 8.19 12.83 4.78
N ASP A 194 7.65 12.42 3.63
CA ASP A 194 6.45 11.57 3.54
C ASP A 194 6.78 10.15 3.98
N MET A 195 8.00 9.69 3.71
CA MET A 195 8.52 8.44 4.25
C MET A 195 8.73 8.52 5.78
N ASP A 196 9.16 9.66 6.29
CA ASP A 196 9.39 9.89 7.73
C ASP A 196 8.07 10.16 8.49
N ASN A 197 7.09 10.80 7.86
CA ASN A 197 5.77 11.10 8.44
C ASN A 197 4.89 9.84 8.55
N LEU A 198 5.35 8.70 8.01
CA LEU A 198 4.71 7.41 8.13
C LEU A 198 4.81 6.81 9.54
N ALA A 199 5.75 7.21 10.41
CA ALA A 199 5.82 6.74 11.79
C ALA A 199 4.76 7.42 12.70
N PRO A 200 3.77 6.69 13.27
CA PRO A 200 2.78 7.29 14.13
C PRO A 200 3.38 7.46 15.52
N ALA A 201 3.15 8.63 16.09
CA ALA A 201 3.45 8.87 17.50
C ALA A 201 2.58 7.96 18.38
N LEU A 202 1.33 7.79 17.97
CA LEU A 202 0.36 6.90 18.61
C LEU A 202 -0.36 6.09 17.53
N TRP A 203 -0.33 4.77 17.61
CA TRP A 203 -1.17 3.87 16.81
C TRP A 203 -2.13 3.13 17.75
N VAL A 204 -3.42 3.28 17.51
CA VAL A 204 -4.49 2.61 18.24
C VAL A 204 -5.16 1.57 17.34
N GLY A 205 -5.30 0.33 17.78
CA GLY A 205 -5.95 -0.78 17.05
C GLY A 205 -7.48 -0.81 17.15
N ASP A 206 -8.06 -0.04 18.07
CA ASP A 206 -9.49 0.03 18.35
C ASP A 206 -10.13 1.21 17.60
N ASP A 207 -11.09 0.91 16.73
CA ASP A 207 -11.83 1.89 15.94
C ASP A 207 -12.93 2.60 16.75
N THR A 208 -13.16 2.17 17.99
CA THR A 208 -14.19 2.72 18.89
C THR A 208 -13.67 3.82 19.83
N VAL A 209 -12.38 4.19 19.74
CA VAL A 209 -11.80 5.25 20.57
C VAL A 209 -12.53 6.57 20.41
N THR A 210 -12.87 7.17 21.55
CA THR A 210 -13.59 8.44 21.62
C THR A 210 -12.68 9.59 22.09
N SER A 211 -13.19 10.82 21.99
CA SER A 211 -12.49 11.98 22.54
C SER A 211 -12.31 11.91 24.07
N ALA A 212 -13.17 11.15 24.76
CA ALA A 212 -13.04 10.93 26.19
C ALA A 212 -11.86 10.02 26.50
N ASP A 213 -11.62 8.99 25.67
CA ASP A 213 -10.53 8.04 25.84
C ASP A 213 -9.17 8.68 25.55
N LEU A 214 -9.09 9.60 24.59
CA LEU A 214 -7.86 10.38 24.35
C LEU A 214 -7.58 11.41 25.46
N GLY A 215 -8.62 11.93 26.12
CA GLY A 215 -8.51 12.87 27.24
C GLY A 215 -7.72 14.12 26.89
N THR A 216 -6.80 14.55 27.77
CA THR A 216 -5.87 15.66 27.49
C THR A 216 -4.58 15.12 26.88
N LEU A 217 -4.65 14.70 25.62
CA LEU A 217 -3.50 14.24 24.84
C LEU A 217 -2.93 15.38 23.98
N THR A 218 -1.61 15.49 23.94
CA THR A 218 -0.86 16.33 22.98
C THR A 218 0.16 15.46 22.25
N VAL A 219 0.21 15.58 20.93
CA VAL A 219 1.22 14.91 20.09
C VAL A 219 2.09 15.97 19.44
N ASN A 220 3.40 15.95 19.73
CA ASN A 220 4.36 16.90 19.19
C ASN A 220 5.08 16.28 17.99
N ASN A 221 4.93 16.84 16.78
CA ASN A 221 5.64 16.38 15.57
C ASN A 221 5.37 14.91 15.19
N GLY A 222 4.11 14.48 15.24
CA GLY A 222 3.71 13.16 14.75
C GLY A 222 2.20 13.08 14.53
N ASN A 223 1.77 11.97 13.91
CA ASN A 223 0.35 11.70 13.71
C ASN A 223 -0.14 10.65 14.71
N ILE A 224 -1.45 10.69 14.97
CA ILE A 224 -2.18 9.60 15.60
C ILE A 224 -2.79 8.77 14.48
N VAL A 225 -2.58 7.46 14.52
CA VAL A 225 -3.21 6.51 13.61
C VAL A 225 -4.22 5.70 14.41
N ILE A 226 -5.45 5.63 13.92
CA ILE A 226 -6.50 4.79 14.50
C ILE A 226 -6.85 3.73 13.47
N GLN A 227 -6.86 2.47 13.90
CA GLN A 227 -7.26 1.36 13.06
C GLN A 227 -8.74 1.49 12.72
N ASP A 228 -9.08 1.25 11.48
CA ASP A 228 -10.44 1.33 10.97
C ASP A 228 -10.92 -0.06 10.58
N THR A 229 -11.63 -0.73 11.48
CA THR A 229 -12.18 -2.04 11.18
C THR A 229 -13.45 -1.90 10.37
N ALA A 230 -13.30 -1.77 9.06
CA ALA A 230 -14.38 -1.80 8.10
C ALA A 230 -15.34 -2.98 8.38
N VAL A 231 -16.61 -2.67 8.64
CA VAL A 231 -17.65 -3.67 8.89
C VAL A 231 -17.84 -4.52 7.63
N THR A 232 -17.49 -5.80 7.70
CA THR A 232 -17.56 -6.79 6.60
C THR A 232 -18.99 -7.21 6.20
N THR A 233 -20.03 -6.49 6.60
CA THR A 233 -21.40 -6.83 6.18
C THR A 233 -21.72 -6.19 4.83
N SER A 234 -21.55 -7.00 3.78
CA SER A 234 -22.05 -6.79 2.42
C SER A 234 -23.38 -6.04 2.39
N GLY A 235 -23.39 -4.80 1.88
CA GLY A 235 -24.63 -4.12 1.49
C GLY A 235 -24.79 -2.64 1.86
N SER A 236 -23.83 -2.02 2.53
CA SER A 236 -23.80 -0.55 2.68
C SER A 236 -22.40 -0.01 2.38
N GLU A 237 -22.33 1.02 1.55
CA GLU A 237 -21.13 1.81 1.21
C GLU A 237 -20.56 2.53 2.46
N ALA A 238 -20.09 1.77 3.43
CA ALA A 238 -19.21 2.24 4.49
C ALA A 238 -17.82 1.72 4.14
N ASP A 239 -17.09 2.51 3.35
CA ASP A 239 -15.82 2.20 2.67
C ASP A 239 -14.62 1.90 3.59
N GLY A 240 -14.82 1.47 4.84
CA GLY A 240 -13.69 1.16 5.74
C GLY A 240 -12.69 2.31 5.91
N CYS A 241 -13.20 3.52 5.72
CA CYS A 241 -12.54 4.81 5.85
C CYS A 241 -13.47 5.69 6.70
N GLY A 242 -13.86 5.18 7.88
CA GLY A 242 -14.49 5.95 8.93
C GLY A 242 -13.83 7.31 9.01
N ASP A 243 -14.63 8.34 8.72
CA ASP A 243 -14.15 9.70 8.77
C ASP A 243 -13.96 10.09 10.25
N PHE A 244 -12.76 9.84 10.78
CA PHE A 244 -12.35 10.33 12.09
C PHE A 244 -12.23 11.87 12.11
N ALA A 245 -12.61 12.62 11.06
CA ALA A 245 -12.65 14.08 11.11
C ALA A 245 -13.51 14.61 12.26
N THR A 246 -14.56 13.89 12.66
CA THR A 246 -15.35 14.28 13.85
C THR A 246 -14.49 14.21 15.11
N LEU A 247 -13.74 13.12 15.30
CA LEU A 247 -12.83 12.93 16.43
C LEU A 247 -11.64 13.90 16.37
N ALA A 248 -11.04 14.07 15.20
CA ALA A 248 -9.94 15.01 14.95
C ALA A 248 -10.36 16.45 15.23
N THR A 249 -11.57 16.84 14.82
CA THR A 249 -12.12 18.18 15.10
C THR A 249 -12.43 18.35 16.58
N ALA A 250 -12.99 17.33 17.24
CA ALA A 250 -13.32 17.39 18.66
C ALA A 250 -12.08 17.48 19.56
N THR A 251 -10.97 16.87 19.16
CA THR A 251 -9.73 16.81 19.94
C THR A 251 -8.68 17.84 19.49
N GLY A 252 -8.76 18.32 18.25
CA GLY A 252 -7.72 19.14 17.62
C GLY A 252 -6.44 18.37 17.27
N LEU A 253 -6.48 17.04 17.31
CA LEU A 253 -5.32 16.17 17.09
C LEU A 253 -5.15 15.79 15.62
N PRO A 254 -3.90 15.52 15.17
CA PRO A 254 -3.60 15.06 13.81
C PRO A 254 -3.92 13.56 13.67
N ILE A 255 -5.22 13.23 13.63
CA ILE A 255 -5.70 11.85 13.53
C ILE A 255 -5.81 11.42 12.07
N ILE A 256 -5.35 10.21 11.78
CA ILE A 256 -5.39 9.55 10.48
C ILE A 256 -6.06 8.17 10.66
N SER A 257 -6.99 7.83 9.78
CA SER A 257 -7.54 6.46 9.68
C SER A 257 -6.54 5.54 8.97
N ASP A 258 -6.42 4.30 9.43
CA ASP A 258 -5.67 3.25 8.74
C ASP A 258 -6.38 1.91 8.89
N ALA A 259 -6.75 1.24 7.79
CA ALA A 259 -7.44 -0.05 7.90
C ALA A 259 -6.54 -1.19 8.43
N ARG A 260 -5.22 -0.99 8.48
CA ARG A 260 -4.29 -2.02 8.92
C ARG A 260 -4.33 -2.20 10.43
N GLY A 261 -4.25 -3.46 10.84
CA GLY A 261 -3.86 -3.82 12.20
C GLY A 261 -2.46 -3.35 12.54
N ILE A 262 -2.23 -3.13 13.84
CA ILE A 262 -0.88 -2.92 14.38
C ILE A 262 -0.07 -4.20 14.09
N PRO A 263 1.17 -4.08 13.59
CA PRO A 263 2.01 -5.25 13.32
C PRO A 263 2.10 -6.18 14.52
N SER A 264 1.97 -7.50 14.31
CA SER A 264 2.17 -8.47 15.39
C SER A 264 3.60 -8.39 15.94
N ILE A 265 3.78 -8.58 17.25
CA ILE A 265 5.10 -8.76 17.84
C ILE A 265 5.71 -10.03 17.24
N GLN A 266 6.93 -9.95 16.69
CA GLN A 266 7.62 -11.14 16.23
C GLN A 266 7.97 -12.00 17.45
N PRO A 267 7.55 -13.27 17.51
CA PRO A 267 7.84 -14.12 18.65
C PRO A 267 9.36 -14.28 18.78
N ILE A 268 9.85 -14.09 20.01
CA ILE A 268 11.24 -14.40 20.33
C ILE A 268 11.37 -15.93 20.18
N ILE A 269 12.16 -16.39 19.19
CA ILE A 269 12.31 -17.82 18.92
C ILE A 269 13.01 -18.47 20.13
N ASP A 270 12.20 -19.13 20.95
CA ASP A 270 12.51 -19.62 22.30
C ASP A 270 13.42 -20.87 22.33
N THR A 271 14.28 -21.06 21.34
CA THR A 271 15.19 -22.21 21.29
C THR A 271 16.65 -21.76 21.21
N ILE A 272 17.11 -21.10 22.28
CA ILE A 272 18.54 -20.86 22.51
C ILE A 272 19.13 -22.15 23.12
N THR A 273 19.34 -23.17 22.30
CA THR A 273 19.74 -24.51 22.77
C THR A 273 21.24 -24.69 23.03
N SER A 274 22.11 -23.69 22.88
CA SER A 274 23.55 -23.91 23.11
C SER A 274 24.37 -22.67 23.47
N ALA A 275 25.01 -22.76 24.65
CA ALA A 275 26.23 -22.07 25.11
C ALA A 275 26.26 -20.53 25.07
N GLY A 276 25.71 -19.91 26.13
CA GLY A 276 25.94 -18.50 26.47
C GLY A 276 24.71 -17.77 27.01
N GLY A 277 23.51 -18.35 26.80
CA GLY A 277 22.24 -17.70 27.09
C GLY A 277 22.02 -17.37 28.57
N GLN A 278 22.07 -16.09 28.88
CA GLN A 278 21.33 -15.53 30.02
C GLN A 278 20.27 -14.59 29.45
N VAL A 279 19.03 -15.07 29.39
CA VAL A 279 17.85 -14.20 29.43
C VAL A 279 17.74 -13.76 30.88
N ASN A 280 17.90 -12.47 31.16
CA ASN A 280 17.71 -11.97 32.51
C ASN A 280 16.19 -11.89 32.76
N THR A 281 15.68 -12.76 33.63
CA THR A 281 14.25 -12.90 33.92
C THR A 281 13.76 -11.97 35.03
N THR A 282 14.64 -11.12 35.56
CA THR A 282 14.31 -10.19 36.65
C THR A 282 14.96 -8.83 36.46
N VAL A 283 14.15 -7.78 36.41
CA VAL A 283 14.62 -6.40 36.63
C VAL A 283 14.64 -6.17 38.14
N ASN A 284 15.84 -6.01 38.73
CA ASN A 284 15.96 -5.76 40.17
C ASN A 284 15.54 -4.31 40.47
N THR A 285 14.27 -4.13 40.83
CA THR A 285 13.65 -2.82 41.12
C THR A 285 14.29 -2.04 42.27
N ALA A 286 15.26 -2.63 42.99
CA ALA A 286 16.03 -1.96 44.04
C ALA A 286 17.25 -1.17 43.53
N SER A 287 17.67 -1.35 42.26
CA SER A 287 18.81 -0.63 41.67
C SER A 287 18.44 -0.09 40.28
N GLU A 288 18.65 1.22 40.12
CA GLU A 288 18.16 2.13 39.07
C GLU A 288 18.54 1.81 37.61
N ILE A 289 19.22 0.69 37.30
CA ILE A 289 19.92 0.49 36.02
C ILE A 289 19.64 -0.89 35.43
N VAL A 290 19.16 -0.91 34.18
CA VAL A 290 19.05 -2.07 33.28
C VAL A 290 20.15 -1.96 32.23
N GLY A 291 20.88 -3.05 31.95
CA GLY A 291 21.95 -3.06 30.93
C GLY A 291 23.28 -2.45 31.38
N SER A 292 23.72 -2.70 32.63
CA SER A 292 25.07 -2.29 33.04
C SER A 292 26.16 -3.02 32.24
N THR A 293 27.31 -2.38 32.04
CA THR A 293 28.49 -2.96 31.34
C THR A 293 29.05 -4.24 31.97
N SER A 294 28.52 -4.69 33.12
CA SER A 294 28.89 -5.96 33.77
C SER A 294 28.01 -7.14 33.39
N GLU A 295 26.83 -6.90 32.79
CA GLU A 295 25.96 -7.95 32.26
C GLU A 295 26.31 -8.19 30.79
N LEU A 296 26.48 -9.47 30.40
CA LEU A 296 26.81 -9.83 29.03
C LEU A 296 25.59 -9.53 28.12
N PRO A 297 25.75 -8.78 27.02
CA PRO A 297 24.67 -8.52 26.08
C PRO A 297 24.17 -9.81 25.43
N TYR A 298 22.88 -9.87 25.12
CA TYR A 298 22.29 -10.95 24.35
C TYR A 298 22.20 -10.55 22.89
N THR A 299 22.90 -11.27 22.01
CA THR A 299 22.88 -11.04 20.57
C THR A 299 22.25 -12.23 19.88
N GLU A 300 21.21 -11.97 19.09
CA GLU A 300 20.62 -12.97 18.21
C GLU A 300 21.66 -13.37 17.15
N THR A 301 22.02 -14.65 17.10
CA THR A 301 22.76 -15.20 15.96
C THR A 301 21.76 -15.66 14.91
N TRP A 302 21.86 -15.08 13.71
CA TRP A 302 21.32 -15.74 12.52
C TRP A 302 21.90 -17.15 12.43
N ALA A 303 21.03 -18.13 12.20
CA ALA A 303 21.42 -19.53 12.08
C ALA A 303 22.53 -19.69 11.02
N GLY A 304 23.76 -19.96 11.49
CA GLY A 304 24.93 -20.19 10.64
C GLY A 304 26.12 -19.24 10.84
N ALA A 305 26.01 -18.18 11.64
CA ALA A 305 27.12 -17.26 11.92
C ALA A 305 27.76 -17.52 13.30
N ASN A 306 29.09 -17.55 13.36
CA ASN A 306 29.84 -17.59 14.62
C ASN A 306 29.91 -16.18 15.21
N PHE A 307 29.15 -15.90 16.27
CA PHE A 307 29.24 -14.64 17.00
C PHE A 307 30.59 -14.49 17.70
N ASN A 308 31.26 -13.36 17.47
CA ASN A 308 32.49 -12.97 18.14
C ASN A 308 32.30 -11.60 18.80
N GLN A 309 32.11 -11.60 20.12
CA GLN A 309 31.91 -10.39 20.94
C GLN A 309 32.95 -9.29 20.68
N SER A 310 34.21 -9.63 20.36
CA SER A 310 35.27 -8.65 20.10
C SER A 310 35.18 -7.96 18.73
N VAL A 311 34.36 -8.48 17.81
CA VAL A 311 34.20 -8.00 16.44
C VAL A 311 32.77 -7.52 16.18
N ASP A 312 31.77 -8.24 16.70
CA ASP A 312 30.33 -7.97 16.48
C ASP A 312 29.73 -7.02 17.53
N CYS A 313 30.41 -6.84 18.67
CA CYS A 313 30.09 -5.85 19.72
C CYS A 313 31.32 -4.99 20.04
N ALA A 314 32.15 -4.71 19.03
CA ALA A 314 33.38 -3.95 19.20
C ALA A 314 33.13 -2.48 19.63
N ASP A 315 31.97 -1.92 19.24
CA ASP A 315 31.40 -0.69 19.80
C ASP A 315 30.17 -1.06 20.63
N ILE A 316 30.10 -0.55 21.86
CA ILE A 316 28.98 -0.79 22.78
C ILE A 316 27.64 -0.29 22.21
N ARG A 317 27.68 0.62 21.23
CA ARG A 317 26.49 1.10 20.51
C ARG A 317 25.84 0.07 19.60
N ASP A 318 26.57 -1.00 19.24
CA ASP A 318 26.04 -2.13 18.47
C ASP A 318 25.54 -3.27 19.38
N CYS A 319 25.72 -3.17 20.70
CA CYS A 319 25.22 -4.14 21.67
C CYS A 319 23.70 -4.00 21.84
N ARG A 320 23.02 -5.15 21.85
CA ARG A 320 21.61 -5.24 22.23
C ARG A 320 21.44 -6.12 23.47
N TYR A 321 20.54 -5.72 24.36
CA TYR A 321 20.15 -6.45 25.56
C TYR A 321 18.68 -6.84 25.44
N TYR A 322 18.36 -8.09 25.77
CA TYR A 322 16.98 -8.58 25.70
C TYR A 322 16.57 -9.16 27.05
N TYR A 323 15.41 -8.73 27.52
CA TYR A 323 14.80 -9.19 28.77
C TYR A 323 13.45 -9.83 28.42
N ASN A 324 13.28 -11.13 28.68
CA ASN A 324 11.98 -11.79 28.60
C ASN A 324 11.45 -11.92 30.04
N LEU A 325 10.40 -11.18 30.32
CA LEU A 325 9.85 -10.97 31.65
C LEU A 325 8.41 -11.46 31.66
N GLY A 326 7.97 -12.10 32.75
CA GLY A 326 6.54 -12.20 33.02
C GLY A 326 5.95 -10.82 33.35
N GLY A 327 4.69 -10.76 33.79
CA GLY A 327 4.07 -9.50 34.23
C GLY A 327 4.96 -8.67 35.17
N GLN A 328 5.08 -7.37 34.89
CA GLN A 328 6.00 -6.46 35.56
C GLN A 328 5.29 -5.33 36.30
N THR A 329 5.93 -4.84 37.36
CA THR A 329 5.50 -3.63 38.06
C THR A 329 6.70 -2.76 38.39
N PHE A 330 6.76 -1.59 37.79
CA PHE A 330 7.78 -0.57 38.03
C PHE A 330 7.25 0.44 39.03
N ASN A 331 7.89 0.48 40.21
CA ASN A 331 7.60 1.46 41.28
C ASN A 331 8.79 2.43 41.52
N ASN A 332 9.85 2.28 40.74
CA ASN A 332 11.10 3.04 40.80
C ASN A 332 11.60 3.26 39.37
N ASP A 333 12.53 4.19 39.20
CA ASP A 333 13.17 4.47 37.92
C ASP A 333 13.78 3.20 37.30
N VAL A 334 13.59 3.05 35.99
CA VAL A 334 14.17 1.98 35.17
C VAL A 334 14.96 2.65 34.06
N LYS A 335 16.28 2.75 34.21
CA LYS A 335 17.12 3.47 33.25
C LYS A 335 17.99 2.50 32.46
N ALA A 336 17.97 2.62 31.14
CA ALA A 336 19.07 2.11 30.32
C ALA A 336 20.22 3.12 30.30
N ASP A 337 21.40 2.65 29.93
CA ASP A 337 22.62 3.47 29.87
C ASP A 337 22.60 4.52 28.75
N GLY A 338 21.61 4.46 27.85
CA GLY A 338 21.46 5.37 26.72
C GLY A 338 22.48 5.15 25.61
N ILE A 339 23.22 4.04 25.67
CA ILE A 339 24.29 3.70 24.73
C ILE A 339 23.98 2.37 24.05
N ALA A 340 23.62 1.34 24.82
CA ALA A 340 23.21 0.05 24.30
C ALA A 340 21.70 0.04 24.02
N ARG A 341 21.29 -0.77 23.04
CA ARG A 341 19.87 -0.99 22.75
C ARG A 341 19.31 -2.01 23.75
N VAL A 342 18.24 -1.66 24.45
CA VAL A 342 17.57 -2.55 25.40
C VAL A 342 16.17 -2.87 24.89
N THR A 343 15.83 -4.15 24.88
CA THR A 343 14.50 -4.66 24.51
C THR A 343 13.92 -5.43 25.69
N MET A 344 12.76 -5.00 26.19
CA MET A 344 11.99 -5.72 27.21
C MET A 344 10.76 -6.34 26.56
N TYR A 345 10.68 -7.66 26.58
CA TYR A 345 9.50 -8.42 26.19
C TYR A 345 8.77 -8.86 27.46
N ILE A 346 7.51 -8.46 27.59
CA ILE A 346 6.69 -8.66 28.78
C ILE A 346 5.52 -9.57 28.41
N ASP A 347 5.59 -10.81 28.89
CA ASP A 347 4.52 -11.80 28.83
C ASP A 347 3.66 -11.71 30.11
N GLY A 348 2.84 -10.66 30.18
CA GLY A 348 1.98 -10.36 31.32
C GLY A 348 1.62 -8.88 31.44
N THR A 349 0.87 -8.53 32.48
CA THR A 349 0.50 -7.13 32.75
C THR A 349 1.73 -6.27 33.04
N LEU A 350 1.83 -5.11 32.38
CA LEU A 350 2.82 -4.08 32.70
C LEU A 350 2.18 -2.98 33.54
N ASN A 351 2.66 -2.79 34.77
CA ASN A 351 2.24 -1.67 35.63
C ASN A 351 3.39 -0.68 35.84
N ILE A 352 3.13 0.59 35.66
CA ILE A 352 4.03 1.70 35.95
C ILE A 352 3.35 2.55 37.03
N ASN A 353 3.86 2.52 38.26
CA ASN A 353 3.30 3.27 39.37
C ASN A 353 4.29 4.35 39.80
N ALA A 354 3.95 5.60 39.56
CA ALA A 354 4.79 6.72 39.97
C ALA A 354 4.80 6.84 41.50
N PRO A 355 5.97 6.71 42.16
CA PRO A 355 6.10 7.04 43.57
C PRO A 355 6.02 8.57 43.77
N ALA A 356 6.06 9.00 45.03
CA ALA A 356 6.19 10.42 45.34
C ALA A 356 7.50 10.98 44.73
N GLY A 357 7.37 11.95 43.83
CA GLY A 357 8.49 12.51 43.07
C GLY A 357 8.56 12.08 41.61
N GLY A 358 7.70 11.16 41.16
CA GLY A 358 7.62 10.70 39.77
C GLY A 358 8.46 9.47 39.48
N ILE A 359 8.43 9.03 38.21
CA ILE A 359 9.18 7.86 37.73
C ILE A 359 9.72 8.13 36.32
N ASN A 360 10.94 7.70 36.05
CA ASN A 360 11.58 7.75 34.74
C ASN A 360 11.90 6.34 34.25
N ILE A 361 11.40 5.99 33.06
CA ILE A 361 11.60 4.69 32.42
C ILE A 361 12.24 4.93 31.05
N GLY A 362 13.31 4.21 30.72
CA GLY A 362 13.88 4.21 29.38
C GLY A 362 15.32 4.69 29.33
N SER A 363 15.74 5.16 28.16
CA SER A 363 17.16 5.41 27.86
C SER A 363 17.68 6.77 28.31
N ASN A 364 16.80 7.76 28.57
CA ASN A 364 17.14 9.18 28.71
C ASN A 364 17.93 9.76 27.51
N ALA A 365 17.94 9.08 26.37
CA ALA A 365 18.69 9.46 25.18
C ALA A 365 17.77 9.56 23.95
N ALA A 366 17.23 8.41 23.53
CA ALA A 366 16.26 8.29 22.45
C ALA A 366 15.48 6.97 22.57
N SER A 367 14.26 6.93 22.03
CA SER A 367 13.37 5.77 22.18
C SER A 367 13.90 4.51 21.48
N ASN A 368 14.73 4.67 20.44
CA ASN A 368 15.38 3.57 19.72
C ASN A 368 16.40 2.77 20.56
N TYR A 369 16.85 3.31 21.70
CA TYR A 369 17.73 2.59 22.64
C TYR A 369 16.93 1.82 23.70
N PHE A 370 15.60 1.95 23.74
CA PHE A 370 14.77 1.26 24.72
C PHE A 370 13.40 0.89 24.16
N GLU A 371 13.19 -0.40 23.91
CA GLU A 371 11.98 -0.95 23.32
C GLU A 371 11.24 -1.80 24.36
N ILE A 372 9.92 -1.62 24.47
CA ILE A 372 9.04 -2.39 25.33
C ILE A 372 7.99 -3.08 24.46
N TYR A 373 8.01 -4.41 24.45
CA TYR A 373 7.03 -5.25 23.79
C TYR A 373 6.14 -5.89 24.85
N VAL A 374 4.81 -5.77 24.71
CA VAL A 374 3.84 -6.40 25.60
C VAL A 374 2.89 -7.25 24.77
N ASP A 375 2.91 -8.56 25.00
CA ASP A 375 2.23 -9.55 24.16
C ASP A 375 1.02 -10.19 24.86
N ASN A 376 0.24 -10.99 24.13
CA ASN A 376 -0.88 -11.80 24.63
C ASN A 376 -2.04 -11.00 25.25
N GLY A 377 -2.36 -9.84 24.69
CA GLY A 377 -3.51 -9.00 25.08
C GLY A 377 -3.50 -8.51 26.53
N GLN A 378 -2.31 -8.36 27.13
CA GLN A 378 -2.18 -8.02 28.54
C GLN A 378 -2.34 -6.52 28.79
N ALA A 379 -2.89 -6.13 29.93
CA ALA A 379 -3.07 -4.70 30.22
C ALA A 379 -1.74 -3.97 30.44
N ILE A 380 -1.64 -2.74 29.93
CA ILE A 380 -0.59 -1.78 30.30
C ILE A 380 -1.25 -0.68 31.14
N THR A 381 -0.80 -0.50 32.37
CA THR A 381 -1.36 0.52 33.28
C THR A 381 -0.28 1.50 33.71
N ILE A 382 -0.49 2.79 33.45
CA ILE A 382 0.33 3.89 33.98
C ILE A 382 -0.48 4.61 35.06
N ASN A 383 -0.09 4.44 36.31
CA ASN A 383 -0.68 5.11 37.46
C ASN A 383 0.21 6.28 37.90
N THR A 384 -0.20 7.50 37.55
CA THR A 384 0.54 8.73 37.91
C THR A 384 0.44 9.05 39.40
N GLY A 385 -0.67 8.71 40.06
CA GLY A 385 -0.91 9.08 41.47
C GLY A 385 -0.85 10.60 41.73
N GLY A 386 -0.95 11.43 40.69
CA GLY A 386 -0.74 12.88 40.75
C GLY A 386 0.71 13.34 40.56
N ASN A 387 1.66 12.44 40.33
CA ASN A 387 3.06 12.73 40.04
C ASN A 387 3.37 12.54 38.55
N ASP A 388 4.55 12.99 38.11
CA ASP A 388 4.95 12.89 36.71
C ASP A 388 5.57 11.52 36.37
N VAL A 389 5.28 11.03 35.16
CA VAL A 389 5.83 9.81 34.58
C VAL A 389 6.53 10.20 33.29
N THR A 390 7.83 9.91 33.18
CA THR A 390 8.59 10.09 31.93
C THR A 390 8.95 8.73 31.38
N ILE A 391 8.69 8.50 30.10
CA ILE A 391 9.01 7.26 29.39
C ILE A 391 9.78 7.61 28.12
N ASP A 392 11.06 7.25 28.08
CA ASP A 392 11.94 7.39 26.92
C ASP A 392 12.09 6.04 26.23
N ALA A 393 11.00 5.59 25.57
CA ALA A 393 10.90 4.25 25.03
C ALA A 393 9.94 4.16 23.85
N PHE A 394 10.18 3.17 22.98
CA PHE A 394 9.16 2.67 22.06
C PHE A 394 8.30 1.63 22.76
N ILE A 395 6.97 1.77 22.73
CA ILE A 395 6.03 0.81 23.30
C ILE A 395 5.26 0.14 22.15
N HIS A 396 5.36 -1.18 22.04
CA HIS A 396 4.68 -1.98 21.03
C HIS A 396 3.87 -3.10 21.67
N ALA A 397 2.55 -2.97 21.61
CA ALA A 397 1.63 -3.85 22.30
C ALA A 397 0.32 -4.01 21.49
N PRO A 398 0.38 -4.65 20.31
CA PRO A 398 -0.68 -4.65 19.30
C PRO A 398 -2.02 -5.20 19.80
N GLU A 399 -2.02 -6.04 20.85
CA GLU A 399 -3.23 -6.66 21.41
C GLU A 399 -3.64 -6.04 22.76
N SER A 400 -2.86 -5.09 23.29
CA SER A 400 -2.98 -4.62 24.67
C SER A 400 -3.67 -3.26 24.78
N THR A 401 -4.47 -3.08 25.83
CA THR A 401 -5.01 -1.76 26.20
C THR A 401 -4.02 -1.00 27.09
N LEU A 402 -3.68 0.23 26.71
CA LEU A 402 -2.96 1.18 27.54
C LEU A 402 -3.94 2.05 28.32
N THR A 403 -3.95 1.90 29.64
CA THR A 403 -4.75 2.72 30.56
C THR A 403 -3.86 3.67 31.35
N ILE A 404 -4.17 4.97 31.30
CA ILE A 404 -3.47 6.01 32.05
C ILE A 404 -4.41 6.58 33.12
N ASN A 405 -3.99 6.48 34.37
CA ASN A 405 -4.76 6.86 35.56
C ASN A 405 -4.09 7.98 36.36
N GLY A 406 -4.92 8.73 37.08
CA GLY A 406 -4.51 9.82 37.96
C GLY A 406 -4.41 11.16 37.23
N SER A 407 -3.99 12.20 37.95
CA SER A 407 -4.00 13.60 37.48
C SER A 407 -2.61 14.17 37.19
N GLY A 408 -1.56 13.33 37.15
CA GLY A 408 -0.20 13.77 36.86
C GLY A 408 0.05 13.97 35.36
N THR A 409 1.30 14.28 35.01
CA THR A 409 1.74 14.38 33.62
C THR A 409 2.43 13.10 33.17
N VAL A 410 2.03 12.52 32.04
CA VAL A 410 2.76 11.42 31.39
C VAL A 410 3.44 11.99 30.15
N THR A 411 4.77 11.95 30.13
CA THR A 411 5.57 12.35 28.97
C THR A 411 6.21 11.12 28.36
N ILE A 412 5.87 10.83 27.11
CA ILE A 412 6.44 9.71 26.35
C ILE A 412 7.29 10.30 25.23
N ASN A 413 8.60 10.12 25.32
CA ASN A 413 9.55 10.44 24.27
C ASN A 413 9.83 9.16 23.49
N GLY A 414 9.02 8.95 22.45
CA GLY A 414 8.95 7.72 21.67
C GLY A 414 7.56 7.54 21.06
N SER A 415 7.38 6.43 20.37
CA SER A 415 6.09 6.06 19.78
C SER A 415 5.38 5.00 20.61
N VAL A 416 4.05 5.00 20.57
CA VAL A 416 3.18 4.09 21.34
C VAL A 416 2.21 3.40 20.39
N TRP A 417 2.30 2.08 20.26
CA TRP A 417 1.43 1.29 19.40
C TRP A 417 0.69 0.28 20.29
N VAL A 418 -0.62 0.45 20.43
CA VAL A 418 -1.47 -0.27 21.41
C VAL A 418 -2.82 -0.62 20.80
N ASN A 419 -3.44 -1.73 21.20
CA ASN A 419 -4.79 -2.05 20.72
C ASN A 419 -5.78 -0.96 21.10
N ASP A 420 -5.78 -0.52 22.35
CA ASP A 420 -6.71 0.50 22.84
C ASP A 420 -5.97 1.50 23.73
N PHE A 421 -6.46 2.74 23.78
CA PHE A 421 -5.87 3.86 24.50
C PHE A 421 -6.91 4.57 25.34
N ILE A 422 -6.77 4.49 26.67
CA ILE A 422 -7.69 5.08 27.63
C ILE A 422 -6.92 6.02 28.58
N ASN A 423 -7.21 7.32 28.52
CA ASN A 423 -6.70 8.34 29.42
C ASN A 423 -7.82 8.89 30.31
N ASN A 424 -7.90 8.38 31.55
CA ASN A 424 -9.00 8.70 32.45
C ASN A 424 -8.96 10.14 33.00
N SER A 425 -7.79 10.78 33.11
CA SER A 425 -7.66 12.11 33.72
C SER A 425 -6.27 12.77 33.65
N ALA A 426 -5.27 12.10 33.07
CA ALA A 426 -3.90 12.61 33.06
C ALA A 426 -3.68 13.59 31.90
N THR A 427 -2.64 14.42 32.03
CA THR A 427 -2.11 15.15 30.87
C THR A 427 -1.08 14.26 30.19
N VAL A 428 -1.27 13.92 28.93
CA VAL A 428 -0.38 13.01 28.19
C VAL A 428 0.28 13.77 27.04
N ASN A 429 1.61 13.72 27.00
CA ASN A 429 2.42 14.30 25.94
C ASN A 429 3.19 13.18 25.25
N ILE A 430 2.97 12.98 23.95
CA ILE A 430 3.73 12.03 23.15
C ILE A 430 4.58 12.81 22.15
N THR A 431 5.87 12.56 22.18
CA THR A 431 6.84 13.16 21.26
C THR A 431 7.65 12.01 20.64
N PRO A 432 7.32 11.56 19.42
CA PRO A 432 8.11 10.53 18.76
C PRO A 432 9.53 11.04 18.49
N ASP A 433 10.48 10.11 18.36
CA ASP A 433 11.85 10.47 17.98
C ASP A 433 11.87 11.19 16.62
N LEU A 434 12.61 12.29 16.54
CA LEU A 434 12.84 12.98 15.27
C LEU A 434 13.65 12.07 14.33
N SER A 435 13.27 12.00 13.06
CA SER A 435 14.02 11.21 12.06
C SER A 435 15.47 11.68 11.85
N SER A 436 15.83 12.87 12.35
CA SER A 436 17.13 13.53 12.16
C SER A 436 18.19 13.26 13.24
N ILE A 437 17.86 12.61 14.36
CA ILE A 437 18.84 12.33 15.44
C ILE A 437 19.62 11.03 15.20
N SER A 438 19.25 10.27 14.15
CA SER A 438 19.83 8.99 13.80
C SER A 438 21.01 9.18 12.84
N SER A 439 22.24 9.03 13.34
CA SER A 439 23.47 9.23 12.56
C SER A 439 23.77 8.13 11.53
N SER A 440 22.96 7.07 11.48
CA SER A 440 23.07 6.00 10.50
C SER A 440 21.70 5.62 9.92
N ALA A 441 21.67 5.19 8.65
CA ALA A 441 20.47 4.66 8.00
C ALA A 441 19.93 3.35 8.64
N SER A 442 20.60 2.84 9.67
CA SER A 442 20.21 1.71 10.54
C SER A 442 19.68 2.13 11.92
N ASP A 443 19.77 3.42 12.27
CA ASP A 443 19.24 4.01 13.52
C ASP A 443 17.84 4.62 13.37
N ARG A 444 17.26 4.58 12.16
CA ARG A 444 15.86 4.94 11.93
C ARG A 444 15.01 3.82 12.54
N ALA A 445 14.63 3.91 13.81
CA ALA A 445 13.81 2.92 14.53
C ALA A 445 12.46 2.60 13.85
N TYR A 446 12.12 3.33 12.79
CA TYR A 446 10.91 3.18 11.99
C TYR A 446 11.18 2.70 10.56
N LYS A 447 12.38 2.16 10.28
CA LYS A 447 12.74 1.62 8.96
C LYS A 447 11.71 0.58 8.46
N PHE A 448 10.88 0.05 9.37
CA PHE A 448 9.80 -0.88 9.15
C PHE A 448 8.41 -0.29 9.50
N TYR A 449 7.84 0.56 8.63
CA TYR A 449 6.51 0.23 8.10
C TYR A 449 6.58 -0.83 6.99
N THR A 450 7.79 -1.24 6.62
CA THR A 450 8.06 -2.32 5.68
C THR A 450 7.48 -3.61 6.27
N THR A 451 6.49 -4.28 5.69
CA THR A 451 6.24 -4.49 4.27
C THR A 451 4.75 -4.51 3.96
N THR A 452 3.91 -3.64 4.52
CA THR A 452 2.50 -3.58 4.07
C THR A 452 1.96 -2.17 4.02
N THR A 453 1.18 -1.98 2.97
CA THR A 453 0.50 -0.82 2.44
C THR A 453 -0.68 -0.35 3.27
N ASN A 454 -0.83 0.96 3.50
CA ASN A 454 -2.10 1.70 3.35
C ASN A 454 -2.17 2.94 4.23
N ARG A 455 -1.76 4.07 3.65
CA ARG A 455 -2.17 5.39 4.10
C ARG A 455 -2.71 6.16 2.89
N THR A 456 -3.68 7.06 3.05
CA THR A 456 -3.99 8.10 2.04
C THR A 456 -3.74 9.52 2.55
N PRO A 457 -2.47 9.95 2.58
CA PRO A 457 -2.09 11.34 2.31
C PRO A 457 -2.46 11.72 0.87
N LYS A 458 -2.22 12.98 0.50
CA LYS A 458 -2.21 13.52 -0.88
C LYS A 458 -1.88 12.44 -1.93
N PRO A 459 -2.60 12.35 -3.08
CA PRO A 459 -2.38 11.31 -4.09
C PRO A 459 -0.89 11.13 -4.35
N ILE A 460 -0.39 9.91 -4.11
CA ILE A 460 1.03 9.60 -4.31
C ILE A 460 1.33 9.51 -5.81
N THR A 461 0.32 9.29 -6.64
CA THR A 461 0.45 9.27 -8.09
C THR A 461 0.06 10.61 -8.72
N GLU A 462 0.86 11.06 -9.67
CA GLU A 462 0.51 12.17 -10.56
C GLU A 462 -0.39 11.75 -11.72
N ARG A 463 -0.79 12.73 -12.53
CA ARG A 463 -1.41 12.46 -13.82
C ARG A 463 -0.45 11.58 -14.65
N PRO A 464 -0.92 10.42 -15.17
CA PRO A 464 -0.08 9.57 -16.00
C PRO A 464 0.43 10.32 -17.23
N SER A 465 1.65 9.98 -17.63
CA SER A 465 2.38 10.54 -18.76
C SER A 465 2.82 9.44 -19.71
N ASN A 466 3.35 9.80 -20.89
CA ASN A 466 3.89 8.87 -21.88
C ASN A 466 2.94 7.71 -22.28
N TRP A 467 1.66 8.03 -22.45
CA TRP A 467 0.64 7.10 -22.94
C TRP A 467 1.06 6.55 -24.30
N ARG A 468 1.26 5.23 -24.36
CA ARG A 468 1.62 4.52 -25.58
C ARG A 468 0.85 3.21 -25.67
N THR A 469 0.41 2.88 -26.88
CA THR A 469 -0.17 1.58 -27.18
C THR A 469 0.93 0.58 -27.50
N GLU A 470 0.89 -0.59 -26.90
CA GLU A 470 1.74 -1.71 -27.29
C GLU A 470 0.95 -2.71 -28.13
N GLU A 471 1.50 -3.08 -29.28
CA GLU A 471 0.96 -4.17 -30.08
C GLU A 471 1.38 -5.49 -29.45
N PHE A 472 0.39 -6.35 -29.17
CA PHE A 472 0.63 -7.71 -28.74
C PHE A 472 1.03 -8.56 -29.96
N ASN A 473 2.18 -9.24 -29.89
CA ASN A 473 2.61 -10.23 -30.90
C ASN A 473 2.04 -11.61 -30.62
#